data_AF-A0A7S2G1H1-F1
#
_entry.id   AF-A0A7S2G1H1-F1
#
_cell.length_a   1.000
_cell.length_b   1.000
_cell.length_c   1.000
_cell.angle_alpha   90.00
_cell.angle_beta   90.00
_cell.angle_gamma   90.00
#
_symmetry.space_group_name_H-M   'P 1'
#
loop_
_entity.id
_entity.type
_entity.pdbx_description
1 polymer ?
#
loop_
_entity_poly.entity_id
_entity_poly.type
_entity_poly.pdbx_seq_one_letter_code
_entity_poly.pdbx_strand_id
1 'polypeptide(L)'
;IHFVQLPDYDASVLNETLIKEMEALQIVVELGRKAREARKVSLKKPVKDMVVICADPVQINGLRKLESYVCSELNLFSLTVTDAEDQWCEYSATPNFGALGKRLGKRMGEMKKAVLELTSAQMIAFRKTQSLTLLGDFELNGDDLVVKRSFAGNTEQYSHMESDDGSIVVAVDCNEDDEGRVVNSWLARDVVGRVQKLRQ
;
A
#
# COMPACT_ATOMS: atom_id res chain seq x y z
N ILE A 1 -34.45 22.29 9.46
CA ILE A 1 -33.98 21.01 10.06
C ILE A 1 -33.62 21.27 11.53
N HIS A 2 -34.58 21.68 12.37
CA HIS A 2 -34.28 22.07 13.78
C HIS A 2 -35.08 21.27 14.83
N PHE A 3 -36.00 20.39 14.40
CA PHE A 3 -36.88 19.60 15.28
C PHE A 3 -37.04 18.14 14.83
N VAL A 4 -36.12 17.63 14.01
CA VAL A 4 -36.11 16.21 13.62
C VAL A 4 -35.13 15.50 14.55
N GLN A 5 -35.61 14.47 15.27
CA GLN A 5 -34.72 13.63 16.06
C GLN A 5 -33.77 12.88 15.13
N LEU A 6 -32.50 12.79 15.56
CA LEU A 6 -31.54 11.92 14.91
C LEU A 6 -32.07 10.48 14.96
N PRO A 7 -32.01 9.73 13.85
CA PRO A 7 -32.40 8.34 13.86
C PRO A 7 -31.49 7.56 14.82
N ASP A 8 -32.09 6.60 15.53
CA ASP A 8 -31.36 5.71 16.42
C ASP A 8 -30.40 4.79 15.64
N TYR A 9 -29.33 4.35 16.30
CA TYR A 9 -28.37 3.43 15.70
C TYR A 9 -29.03 2.11 15.33
N ASP A 10 -28.98 1.77 14.05
CA ASP A 10 -29.43 0.49 13.52
C ASP A 10 -28.22 -0.41 13.24
N ALA A 11 -28.04 -1.44 14.07
CA ALA A 11 -26.95 -2.40 13.90
C ALA A 11 -27.12 -3.27 12.64
N SER A 12 -28.33 -3.39 12.08
CA SER A 12 -28.61 -4.26 10.94
C SER A 12 -28.04 -3.77 9.62
N VAL A 13 -27.73 -2.46 9.53
CA VAL A 13 -27.08 -1.86 8.36
C VAL A 13 -25.55 -1.90 8.44
N LEU A 14 -24.97 -2.37 9.56
CA LEU A 14 -23.52 -2.48 9.72
C LEU A 14 -22.98 -3.61 8.84
N ASN A 15 -22.13 -3.25 7.88
CA ASN A 15 -21.47 -4.22 7.01
C ASN A 15 -19.95 -4.09 7.16
N GLU A 16 -19.37 -4.92 8.03
CA GLU A 16 -17.93 -4.91 8.32
C GLU A 16 -17.07 -5.18 7.07
N THR A 17 -17.56 -6.03 6.16
CA THR A 17 -16.86 -6.30 4.90
C THR A 17 -16.74 -5.03 4.06
N LEU A 18 -17.84 -4.28 3.92
CA LEU A 18 -17.85 -3.04 3.16
C LEU A 18 -16.97 -1.97 3.81
N ILE A 19 -16.94 -1.91 5.14
CA ILE A 19 -16.03 -1.03 5.88
C ILE A 19 -14.57 -1.35 5.52
N LYS A 20 -14.17 -2.63 5.57
CA LYS A 20 -12.82 -3.06 5.19
C LYS A 20 -12.47 -2.78 3.73
N GLU A 21 -13.42 -3.02 2.81
CA GLU A 21 -13.24 -2.70 1.39
C GLU A 21 -13.01 -1.18 1.21
N MET A 22 -13.71 -0.35 1.99
CA MET A 22 -13.58 1.11 1.93
C MET A 22 -12.31 1.65 2.58
N GLU A 23 -11.89 1.07 3.71
CA GLU A 23 -10.59 1.38 4.33
C GLU A 23 -9.45 1.05 3.37
N ALA A 24 -9.49 -0.11 2.72
CA ALA A 24 -8.49 -0.49 1.72
C ALA A 24 -8.45 0.51 0.55
N LEU A 25 -9.62 0.96 0.06
CA LEU A 25 -9.69 2.00 -0.97
C LEU A 25 -8.98 3.28 -0.52
N GLN A 26 -9.29 3.78 0.68
CA GLN A 26 -8.75 5.02 1.20
C GLN A 26 -7.22 4.95 1.33
N ILE A 27 -6.71 3.86 1.91
CA ILE A 27 -5.26 3.61 2.05
C ILE A 27 -4.60 3.60 0.68
N VAL A 28 -5.15 2.85 -0.28
CA VAL A 28 -4.58 2.74 -1.64
C VAL A 28 -4.55 4.09 -2.36
N VAL A 29 -5.61 4.90 -2.26
CA VAL A 29 -5.66 6.24 -2.85
C VAL A 29 -4.64 7.17 -2.19
N GLU A 30 -4.51 7.12 -0.87
CA GLU A 30 -3.53 7.94 -0.15
C GLU A 30 -2.09 7.57 -0.53
N LEU A 31 -1.77 6.27 -0.55
CA LEU A 31 -0.45 5.77 -0.97
C LEU A 31 -0.15 6.13 -2.42
N GLY A 32 -1.13 6.01 -3.32
CA GLY A 32 -0.99 6.42 -4.71
C GLY A 32 -0.72 7.93 -4.86
N ARG A 33 -1.40 8.77 -4.08
CA ARG A 33 -1.14 10.22 -4.05
C ARG A 33 0.28 10.52 -3.58
N LYS A 34 0.73 9.89 -2.49
CA LYS A 34 2.08 10.04 -1.95
C LYS A 34 3.15 9.59 -2.96
N ALA A 35 2.94 8.46 -3.64
CA ALA A 35 3.85 7.97 -4.67
C ALA A 35 4.02 9.00 -5.81
N ARG A 36 2.91 9.55 -6.30
CA ARG A 36 2.94 10.59 -7.34
C ARG A 36 3.63 11.87 -6.89
N GLU A 37 3.41 12.29 -5.65
CA GLU A 37 4.07 13.44 -5.05
C GLU A 37 5.59 13.22 -4.94
N ALA A 38 6.03 12.02 -4.58
CA ALA A 38 7.45 11.65 -4.54
C ALA A 38 8.17 11.89 -5.88
N ARG A 39 7.48 11.68 -7.01
CA ARG A 39 7.96 12.01 -8.36
C ARG A 39 7.51 13.36 -8.91
N LYS A 40 6.86 14.19 -8.09
CA LYS A 40 6.36 15.53 -8.45
C LYS A 40 5.38 15.49 -9.65
N VAL A 41 4.62 14.40 -9.80
CA VAL A 41 3.60 14.26 -10.83
C VAL A 41 2.28 14.83 -10.33
N SER A 42 1.80 15.91 -10.96
CA SER A 42 0.51 16.52 -10.62
C SER A 42 -0.65 15.57 -10.85
N LEU A 43 -1.64 15.54 -9.93
CA LEU A 43 -2.88 14.74 -10.05
C LEU A 43 -3.66 14.98 -11.35
N LYS A 44 -3.49 16.15 -11.98
CA LYS A 44 -4.12 16.49 -13.26
C LYS A 44 -3.53 15.72 -14.45
N LYS A 45 -2.25 15.34 -14.37
CA LYS A 45 -1.61 14.48 -15.38
C LYS A 45 -2.17 13.07 -15.21
N PRO A 46 -2.64 12.38 -16.25
CA PRO A 46 -2.96 10.97 -16.12
C PRO A 46 -1.68 10.17 -15.88
N VAL A 47 -1.81 9.00 -15.27
CA VAL A 47 -0.74 8.04 -15.05
C VAL A 47 -1.10 6.73 -15.75
N LYS A 48 -0.10 6.02 -16.26
CA LYS A 48 -0.30 4.85 -17.12
C LYS A 48 -0.99 3.74 -16.33
N ASP A 49 -0.30 3.23 -15.33
CA ASP A 49 -0.76 2.09 -14.56
C ASP A 49 -0.32 2.18 -13.10
N MET A 50 -1.07 1.46 -12.27
CA MET A 50 -0.77 1.28 -10.87
C MET A 50 -0.95 -0.18 -10.50
N VAL A 51 0.00 -0.72 -9.74
CA VAL A 51 -0.02 -2.06 -9.19
C VAL A 51 -0.22 -1.96 -7.69
N VAL A 52 -1.22 -2.67 -7.17
CA VAL A 52 -1.48 -2.81 -5.74
C VAL A 52 -1.18 -4.24 -5.34
N ILE A 53 -0.29 -4.40 -4.36
CA ILE A 53 0.11 -5.69 -3.82
C ILE A 53 -0.48 -5.82 -2.42
N CYS A 54 -1.33 -6.85 -2.23
CA CYS A 54 -2.01 -7.14 -0.99
C CYS A 54 -2.19 -8.67 -0.85
N ALA A 55 -2.14 -9.18 0.38
CA ALA A 55 -2.33 -10.60 0.67
C ALA A 55 -3.78 -10.95 1.10
N ASP A 56 -4.58 -9.97 1.52
CA ASP A 56 -5.94 -10.20 2.02
C ASP A 56 -6.94 -10.33 0.85
N PRO A 57 -7.58 -11.50 0.66
CA PRO A 57 -8.57 -11.70 -0.41
C PRO A 57 -9.76 -10.74 -0.33
N VAL A 58 -10.16 -10.30 0.86
CA VAL A 58 -11.27 -9.34 1.03
C VAL A 58 -10.88 -7.99 0.45
N GLN A 59 -9.69 -7.50 0.78
CA GLN A 59 -9.16 -6.25 0.23
C GLN A 59 -8.94 -6.34 -1.28
N ILE A 60 -8.41 -7.46 -1.78
CA ILE A 60 -8.23 -7.68 -3.23
C ILE A 60 -9.57 -7.61 -3.96
N ASN A 61 -10.59 -8.30 -3.45
CA ASN A 61 -11.92 -8.30 -4.07
C ASN A 61 -12.58 -6.91 -3.98
N GLY A 62 -12.47 -6.24 -2.83
CA GLY A 62 -12.94 -4.87 -2.65
C GLY A 62 -12.32 -3.90 -3.65
N LEU A 63 -10.99 -3.93 -3.79
CA LEU A 63 -10.26 -3.06 -4.71
C LEU A 63 -10.62 -3.34 -6.18
N ARG A 64 -10.88 -4.60 -6.55
CA ARG A 64 -11.38 -4.94 -7.89
C ARG A 64 -12.79 -4.39 -8.14
N LYS A 65 -13.70 -4.51 -7.17
CA LYS A 65 -15.06 -3.93 -7.27
C LYS A 65 -15.01 -2.39 -7.37
N LEU A 66 -14.09 -1.78 -6.63
CA LEU A 66 -13.94 -0.33 -6.51
C LEU A 66 -12.88 0.25 -7.45
N GLU A 67 -12.41 -0.53 -8.43
CA GLU A 67 -11.35 -0.13 -9.36
C GLU A 67 -11.66 1.20 -10.04
N SER A 68 -12.91 1.37 -10.52
CA SER A 68 -13.35 2.60 -11.18
C SER A 68 -13.18 3.85 -10.30
N TYR A 69 -13.39 3.73 -8.99
CA TYR A 69 -13.19 4.82 -8.03
C TYR A 69 -11.70 5.15 -7.90
N VAL A 70 -10.83 4.15 -7.71
CA VAL A 70 -9.37 4.35 -7.65
C VAL A 70 -8.86 5.03 -8.92
N CYS A 71 -9.26 4.50 -10.09
CA CYS A 71 -8.84 5.03 -11.38
C CYS A 71 -9.30 6.46 -11.60
N SER A 72 -10.51 6.81 -11.14
CA SER A 72 -11.03 8.18 -11.23
C SER A 72 -10.28 9.16 -10.31
N GLU A 73 -10.02 8.76 -9.07
CA GLU A 73 -9.35 9.61 -8.07
C GLU A 73 -7.89 9.87 -8.39
N LEU A 74 -7.20 8.85 -8.91
CA LEU A 74 -5.79 8.93 -9.27
C LEU A 74 -5.56 9.17 -10.77
N ASN A 75 -6.61 9.35 -11.58
CA ASN A 75 -6.52 9.56 -13.03
C ASN A 75 -5.61 8.53 -13.73
N LEU A 76 -5.84 7.25 -13.41
CA LEU A 76 -5.11 6.09 -13.95
C LEU A 76 -5.80 5.57 -15.22
N PHE A 77 -5.02 4.99 -16.15
CA PHE A 77 -5.61 4.21 -17.24
C PHE A 77 -5.94 2.78 -16.83
N SER A 78 -5.14 2.15 -15.98
CA SER A 78 -5.37 0.79 -15.49
C SER A 78 -4.87 0.58 -14.06
N LEU A 79 -5.59 -0.28 -13.33
CA LEU A 79 -5.21 -0.75 -11.99
C LEU A 79 -5.02 -2.26 -12.02
N THR A 80 -3.89 -2.74 -11.53
CA THR A 80 -3.62 -4.17 -11.36
C THR A 80 -3.57 -4.50 -9.87
N VAL A 81 -4.44 -5.38 -9.39
CA VAL A 81 -4.44 -5.85 -8.00
C VAL A 81 -3.96 -7.30 -7.94
N THR A 82 -2.84 -7.53 -7.26
CA THR A 82 -2.13 -8.81 -7.22
C THR A 82 -1.76 -9.23 -5.79
N ASP A 83 -1.70 -10.54 -5.57
CA ASP A 83 -1.19 -11.20 -4.36
C ASP A 83 0.21 -11.79 -4.57
N ALA A 84 0.81 -11.59 -5.76
CA ALA A 84 2.12 -12.10 -6.11
C ALA A 84 3.26 -11.32 -5.42
N GLU A 85 3.32 -11.41 -4.10
CA GLU A 85 4.33 -10.75 -3.27
C GLU A 85 5.76 -11.12 -3.69
N ASP A 86 6.00 -12.39 -4.04
CA ASP A 86 7.32 -12.87 -4.46
C ASP A 86 7.87 -12.19 -5.73
N GLN A 87 6.99 -11.61 -6.56
CA GLN A 87 7.38 -10.94 -7.81
C GLN A 87 7.65 -9.45 -7.63
N TRP A 88 7.02 -8.83 -6.62
CA TRP A 88 6.96 -7.38 -6.48
C TRP A 88 7.56 -6.88 -5.17
N CYS A 89 7.81 -7.76 -4.21
CA CYS A 89 8.20 -7.40 -2.87
C CYS A 89 9.40 -8.21 -2.37
N GLU A 90 10.22 -7.54 -1.57
CA GLU A 90 11.26 -8.15 -0.75
C GLU A 90 10.89 -7.96 0.72
N TYR A 91 11.21 -8.97 1.52
CA TYR A 91 10.94 -8.95 2.95
C TYR A 91 12.19 -8.49 3.69
N SER A 92 12.03 -7.49 4.56
CA SER A 92 13.08 -7.06 5.47
C SER A 92 12.58 -7.14 6.90
N ALA A 93 13.38 -7.76 7.76
CA ALA A 93 13.08 -7.86 9.18
C ALA A 93 13.96 -6.88 9.96
N THR A 94 13.35 -6.04 10.78
CA THR A 94 14.06 -5.14 11.69
C THR A 94 13.68 -5.48 13.13
N PRO A 95 14.65 -5.74 14.02
CA PRO A 95 14.34 -6.03 15.41
C PRO A 95 13.83 -4.75 16.11
N ASN A 96 12.82 -4.91 16.97
CA ASN A 96 12.34 -3.81 17.80
C ASN A 96 13.35 -3.51 18.90
N PHE A 97 14.20 -2.51 18.67
CA PHE A 97 15.28 -2.14 19.59
C PHE A 97 14.79 -1.76 20.99
N GLY A 98 13.57 -1.24 21.13
CA GLY A 98 13.00 -0.85 22.43
C GLY A 98 12.58 -2.06 23.27
N ALA A 99 11.85 -3.00 22.67
CA ALA A 99 11.37 -4.21 23.33
C ALA A 99 12.51 -5.21 23.58
N LEU A 100 13.28 -5.52 22.54
CA LEU A 100 14.36 -6.50 22.61
C LEU A 100 15.59 -5.98 23.35
N GLY A 101 15.86 -4.68 23.31
CA GLY A 101 16.98 -4.07 24.04
C GLY A 101 16.88 -4.29 25.55
N LYS A 102 15.67 -4.26 26.12
CA LYS A 102 15.41 -4.53 27.55
C LYS A 102 15.60 -6.01 27.91
N ARG A 103 15.27 -6.94 27.00
CA ARG A 103 15.33 -8.39 27.23
C ARG A 103 16.72 -8.99 26.99
N LEU A 104 17.40 -8.55 25.92
CA LEU A 104 18.65 -9.18 25.45
C LEU A 104 19.92 -8.41 25.82
N GLY A 105 19.83 -7.11 26.10
CA GLY A 105 20.98 -6.28 26.49
C GLY A 105 22.18 -6.46 25.57
N LYS A 106 23.26 -7.08 26.09
CA LYS A 106 24.52 -7.32 25.35
C LYS A 106 24.37 -8.27 24.15
N ARG A 107 23.35 -9.15 24.13
CA ARG A 107 23.09 -10.11 23.04
C ARG A 107 22.30 -9.50 21.87
N MET A 108 21.93 -8.21 21.95
CA MET A 108 21.23 -7.53 20.87
C MET A 108 22.02 -7.49 19.55
N GLY A 109 23.36 -7.45 19.63
CA GLY A 109 24.22 -7.51 18.46
C GLY A 109 24.14 -8.84 17.71
N GLU A 110 24.06 -9.96 18.44
CA GLU A 110 23.88 -11.30 17.88
C GLU A 110 22.49 -11.44 17.27
N MET A 111 21.45 -10.94 17.96
CA MET A 111 20.09 -10.96 17.46
C MET A 111 19.91 -10.14 16.19
N LYS A 112 20.56 -8.97 16.09
CA LYS A 112 20.53 -8.17 14.87
C LYS A 112 21.09 -8.95 13.67
N LYS A 113 22.19 -9.69 13.86
CA LYS A 113 22.78 -10.53 12.80
C LYS A 113 21.84 -11.68 12.42
N ALA A 114 21.31 -12.39 13.41
CA ALA A 114 20.37 -13.49 13.18
C ALA A 114 19.09 -13.02 12.46
N VAL A 115 18.62 -11.80 12.75
CA VAL A 115 17.46 -11.20 12.07
C VAL A 115 17.78 -10.79 10.63
N LEU A 116 18.99 -10.31 10.36
CA LEU A 116 19.46 -10.01 8.99
C LEU A 116 19.66 -11.27 8.14
N GLU A 117 19.97 -12.41 8.77
CA GLU A 117 20.15 -13.71 8.10
C GLU A 117 18.82 -14.49 7.93
N LEU A 118 17.68 -13.91 8.33
CA LEU A 118 16.37 -14.54 8.16
C LEU A 118 16.03 -14.73 6.68
N THR A 119 15.53 -15.92 6.36
CA THR A 119 15.00 -16.21 5.03
C THR A 119 13.60 -15.62 4.86
N SER A 120 13.22 -15.25 3.63
CA SER A 120 11.87 -14.75 3.30
C SER A 120 10.76 -15.70 3.78
N ALA A 121 10.98 -17.01 3.69
CA ALA A 121 10.05 -18.02 4.17
C ALA A 121 9.81 -17.94 5.70
N GLN A 122 10.86 -17.68 6.49
CA GLN A 122 10.75 -17.51 7.94
C GLN A 122 10.08 -16.20 8.31
N MET A 123 10.31 -15.13 7.55
CA MET A 123 9.63 -13.84 7.73
C MET A 123 8.12 -13.95 7.44
N ILE A 124 7.75 -14.63 6.36
CA ILE A 124 6.34 -14.90 6.03
C ILE A 124 5.69 -15.79 7.10
N ALA A 125 6.39 -16.82 7.57
CA ALA A 125 5.91 -17.69 8.64
C ALA A 125 5.68 -16.89 9.94
N PHE A 126 6.66 -16.08 10.36
CA PHE A 126 6.54 -15.23 11.55
C PHE A 126 5.36 -14.26 11.47
N ARG A 127 5.06 -13.70 10.29
CA ARG A 127 3.89 -12.85 10.10
C ARG A 127 2.56 -13.57 10.33
N LYS A 128 2.50 -14.88 10.07
CA LYS A 128 1.30 -15.71 10.31
C LYS A 128 1.23 -16.28 11.73
N THR A 129 2.35 -16.73 12.27
CA THR A 129 2.39 -17.42 13.57
C THR A 129 2.67 -16.49 14.75
N GLN A 130 3.23 -15.30 14.50
CA GLN A 130 3.72 -14.34 15.50
C GLN A 130 4.72 -14.93 16.50
N SER A 131 5.28 -16.09 16.18
CA SER A 131 6.23 -16.82 17.02
C SER A 131 7.38 -17.33 16.17
N LEU A 132 8.61 -16.95 16.54
CA LEU A 132 9.82 -17.45 15.89
C LEU A 132 10.92 -17.62 16.94
N THR A 133 11.51 -18.81 16.97
CA THR A 133 12.66 -19.09 17.84
C THR A 133 13.94 -18.77 17.09
N LEU A 134 14.74 -17.82 17.61
CA LEU A 134 16.07 -17.50 17.10
C LEU A 134 17.14 -17.79 18.15
N LEU A 135 18.37 -18.08 17.70
CA LEU A 135 19.53 -18.35 18.57
C LEU A 135 19.30 -19.51 19.56
N GLY A 136 18.58 -20.56 19.14
CA GLY A 136 18.38 -21.80 19.88
C GLY A 136 17.33 -21.73 21.00
N ASP A 137 17.25 -20.61 21.72
CA ASP A 137 16.49 -20.52 22.97
C ASP A 137 15.62 -19.25 23.11
N PHE A 138 15.62 -18.32 22.14
CA PHE A 138 14.83 -17.09 22.24
C PHE A 138 13.57 -17.13 21.39
N GLU A 139 12.42 -17.22 22.06
CA GLU A 139 11.13 -16.97 21.45
C GLU A 139 10.91 -15.46 21.27
N LEU A 140 10.87 -15.05 20.01
CA LEU A 140 10.38 -13.75 19.58
C LEU A 140 8.86 -13.80 19.48
N ASN A 141 8.21 -12.87 20.14
CA ASN A 141 6.78 -12.62 20.04
C ASN A 141 6.52 -11.56 18.96
N GLY A 142 5.25 -11.41 18.54
CA GLY A 142 4.84 -10.49 17.48
C GLY A 142 5.36 -9.04 17.60
N ASP A 143 5.54 -8.52 18.82
CA ASP A 143 6.03 -7.14 19.05
C ASP A 143 7.55 -6.97 18.97
N ASP A 144 8.28 -8.09 18.99
CA ASP A 144 9.75 -8.09 19.05
C ASP A 144 10.39 -7.86 17.68
N LEU A 145 9.69 -8.21 16.59
CA LEU A 145 10.22 -8.17 15.24
C LEU A 145 9.25 -7.43 14.30
N VAL A 146 9.75 -6.35 13.69
CA VAL A 146 9.00 -5.61 12.68
C VAL A 146 9.42 -6.15 11.32
N VAL A 147 8.56 -6.97 10.72
CA VAL A 147 8.72 -7.43 9.34
C VAL A 147 8.05 -6.41 8.43
N LYS A 148 8.85 -5.73 7.60
CA LYS A 148 8.37 -4.82 6.57
C LYS A 148 8.47 -5.48 5.21
N ARG A 149 7.52 -5.14 4.35
CA ARG A 149 7.47 -5.58 2.97
C ARG A 149 7.82 -4.40 2.10
N SER A 150 9.00 -4.43 1.49
CA SER A 150 9.46 -3.38 0.60
C SER A 150 9.26 -3.73 -0.86
N PHE A 151 9.05 -2.72 -1.70
CA PHE A 151 8.94 -2.92 -3.14
C PHE A 151 10.30 -3.33 -3.73
N ALA A 152 10.33 -4.45 -4.46
CA ALA A 152 11.53 -5.00 -5.09
C ALA A 152 11.53 -4.87 -6.62
N GLY A 153 10.51 -4.21 -7.19
CA GLY A 153 10.42 -3.97 -8.63
C GLY A 153 11.35 -2.86 -9.13
N ASN A 154 11.20 -2.48 -10.39
CA ASN A 154 12.00 -1.42 -10.99
C ASN A 154 11.63 -0.05 -10.40
N THR A 155 12.44 0.44 -9.44
CA THR A 155 12.29 1.75 -8.79
C THR A 155 12.58 2.93 -9.72
N GLU A 156 13.15 2.73 -10.91
CA GLU A 156 13.24 3.80 -11.92
C GLU A 156 11.93 3.96 -12.68
N GLN A 157 11.19 2.86 -12.89
CA GLN A 157 9.89 2.87 -13.55
C GLN A 157 8.76 3.25 -12.59
N TYR A 158 8.67 2.54 -11.47
CA TYR A 158 7.58 2.71 -10.53
C TYR A 158 7.99 3.64 -9.39
N SER A 159 7.07 4.51 -8.99
CA SER A 159 7.12 5.13 -7.67
C SER A 159 6.31 4.28 -6.70
N HIS A 160 6.90 3.86 -5.59
CA HIS A 160 6.24 2.98 -4.65
C HIS A 160 6.03 3.63 -3.29
N MET A 161 4.97 3.23 -2.60
CA MET A 161 4.69 3.56 -1.21
C MET A 161 4.11 2.33 -0.50
N GLU A 162 4.39 2.23 0.79
CA GLU A 162 3.98 1.13 1.65
C GLU A 162 3.05 1.68 2.73
N SER A 163 2.05 0.91 3.14
CA SER A 163 1.25 1.25 4.32
C SER A 163 2.08 1.11 5.59
N ASP A 164 1.67 1.79 6.66
CA ASP A 164 2.42 1.80 7.94
C ASP A 164 2.57 0.40 8.55
N ASP A 165 1.58 -0.46 8.33
CA ASP A 165 1.54 -1.87 8.74
C ASP A 165 2.18 -2.82 7.72
N GLY A 166 2.63 -2.32 6.56
CA GLY A 166 3.21 -3.10 5.47
C GLY A 166 2.25 -4.06 4.77
N SER A 167 0.94 -3.97 5.05
CA SER A 167 -0.09 -4.86 4.47
C SER A 167 -0.40 -4.57 3.02
N ILE A 168 -0.25 -3.31 2.60
CA ILE A 168 -0.52 -2.83 1.24
C ILE A 168 0.72 -2.12 0.70
N VAL A 169 1.15 -2.50 -0.50
CA VAL A 169 2.20 -1.83 -1.25
C VAL A 169 1.58 -1.34 -2.54
N VAL A 170 1.82 -0.08 -2.86
CA VAL A 170 1.34 0.56 -4.08
C VAL A 170 2.56 0.94 -4.92
N ALA A 171 2.54 0.59 -6.20
CA ALA A 171 3.53 0.99 -7.18
C ALA A 171 2.83 1.68 -8.35
N VAL A 172 3.20 2.93 -8.64
CA VAL A 172 2.59 3.75 -9.70
C VAL A 172 3.62 4.01 -10.79
N ASP A 173 3.30 3.66 -12.03
CA ASP A 173 4.11 4.07 -13.18
C ASP A 173 3.85 5.54 -13.48
N CYS A 174 4.88 6.34 -13.20
CA CYS A 174 4.86 7.78 -13.35
C CYS A 174 5.61 8.24 -14.62
N ASN A 175 6.14 7.32 -15.40
CA ASN A 175 6.87 7.63 -16.62
C ASN A 175 5.91 8.04 -17.74
N GLU A 176 6.49 8.69 -18.74
CA GLU A 176 5.77 8.97 -19.96
C GLU A 176 5.70 7.71 -20.79
N ASP A 177 4.52 7.46 -21.37
CA ASP A 177 4.33 6.33 -22.26
C ASP A 177 5.00 6.63 -23.61
N ASP A 178 5.73 5.67 -24.18
CA ASP A 178 6.41 5.83 -25.48
C ASP A 178 5.42 6.15 -26.61
N GLU A 179 4.17 5.66 -26.49
CA GLU A 179 3.07 5.94 -27.42
C GLU A 179 2.44 7.33 -27.24
N GLY A 180 2.87 8.10 -26.24
CA GLY A 180 2.38 9.46 -25.97
C GLY A 180 0.93 9.53 -25.48
N ARG A 181 0.29 8.39 -25.16
CA ARG A 181 -1.13 8.33 -24.73
C ARG A 181 -1.41 9.20 -23.51
N VAL A 182 -0.52 9.14 -22.52
CA VAL A 182 -0.56 9.95 -21.29
C VAL A 182 -0.52 11.44 -21.62
N VAL A 183 0.42 11.85 -22.46
CA VAL A 183 0.64 13.26 -22.84
C VAL A 183 -0.53 13.77 -23.68
N ASN A 184 -0.99 13.01 -24.66
CA ASN A 184 -2.10 13.38 -25.54
C ASN A 184 -3.41 13.53 -24.76
N SER A 185 -3.70 12.62 -23.82
CA SER A 185 -4.89 12.71 -22.96
C SER A 185 -4.83 13.94 -22.04
N TRP A 186 -3.65 14.24 -21.49
CA TRP A 186 -3.45 15.43 -20.68
C TRP A 186 -3.67 16.72 -21.48
N LEU A 187 -3.07 16.83 -22.66
CA LEU A 187 -3.23 17.97 -23.56
C LEU A 187 -4.69 18.16 -23.98
N ALA A 188 -5.39 17.08 -24.34
CA ALA A 188 -6.80 17.14 -24.71
C ALA A 188 -7.65 17.71 -23.56
N ARG A 189 -7.42 17.26 -22.32
CA ARG A 189 -8.10 17.78 -21.14
C ARG A 189 -7.77 19.24 -20.87
N ASP A 190 -6.52 19.66 -21.07
CA ASP A 190 -6.12 21.06 -20.90
C ASP A 190 -6.81 21.96 -21.94
N VAL A 191 -6.88 21.52 -23.21
CA VAL A 191 -7.61 22.24 -24.27
C VAL A 191 -9.08 22.40 -23.90
N VAL A 192 -9.76 21.32 -23.51
CA VAL A 192 -11.17 21.38 -23.07
C VAL A 192 -11.33 22.33 -21.88
N GLY A 193 -10.42 22.23 -20.90
CA GLY A 193 -10.42 23.10 -19.72
C GLY A 193 -10.27 24.59 -20.06
N ARG A 194 -9.40 24.92 -21.02
CA ARG A 194 -9.23 26.30 -21.51
C ARG A 194 -10.47 26.81 -22.25
N VAL A 195 -11.05 25.98 -23.13
CA VAL A 195 -12.28 26.34 -23.86
C VAL A 195 -13.44 26.60 -22.89
N GLN A 196 -13.62 25.75 -21.87
CA GLN A 196 -14.68 25.95 -20.86
C GLN A 196 -14.49 27.25 -20.08
N LYS A 197 -13.25 27.60 -19.73
CA LYS A 197 -12.95 28.88 -19.05
C LYS A 197 -13.27 30.11 -19.90
N LEU A 198 -13.08 30.03 -21.22
CA LEU A 198 -13.40 31.12 -22.14
C LEU A 198 -14.90 31.29 -22.39
N ARG A 199 -15.69 30.26 -22.09
CA ARG A 199 -17.15 30.27 -22.23
C ARG A 199 -17.87 30.90 -21.02
N GLN A 200 -17.21 30.92 -19.86
CA GLN A 200 -17.69 31.59 -18.63
C GLN A 200 -17.31 33.07 -18.66
#